data_AF-A0A6P8INW8-F1
#
_entry.id   AF-A0A6P8INW8-F1
#
_cell.length_a   1.000
_cell.length_b   1.000
_cell.length_c   1.000
_cell.angle_alpha   90.00
_cell.angle_beta   90.00
_cell.angle_gamma   90.00
#
_symmetry.space_group_name_H-M   'P 1'
#
loop_
_entity.id
_entity.type
_entity.pdbx_description
1 polymer ?
#
loop_
_entity_poly.entity_id
_entity_poly.type
_entity_poly.pdbx_seq_one_letter_code
_entity_poly.pdbx_strand_id
1 'polypeptide(L)'
;MKCSYLEFVFRPEIYASTFYVFLAVTHVLCGIVSSGLNSLVIWTIWKVPALHKPSMVLIAGLALKDLCMGIMVEPLYTAWIITAHKAESFELFCALGVIGKDLLYSLSTLAGFNITAISIDRCLAIRTKANYRNIVTLKRVVRFLIFCWISSFTICIPLAFESKRTAFRVVAVLGVIFFVVSKTSYILSILAIRKLRNQVSQKPEVHAESAERKANFDISKYSRSLRTLVIVFCCDVVFYCPLISIGIFRSIGAKISENNWALYLSVCEMLMLLPSTVNPCIFLWRMQDLRQEAKNILKGLLKRGET
;
A
#
# COMPACT_ATOMS: atom_id res chain seq x y z
N MET A 1 21.66 -14.27 -9.96
CA MET A 1 20.32 -13.96 -10.52
C MET A 1 20.43 -13.96 -12.03
N LYS A 2 19.53 -14.61 -12.76
CA LYS A 2 19.67 -14.75 -14.22
C LYS A 2 19.10 -13.51 -14.93
N CYS A 3 19.92 -12.73 -15.63
CA CYS A 3 19.38 -11.56 -16.35
C CYS A 3 18.39 -11.87 -17.47
N SER A 4 18.33 -13.13 -17.90
CA SER A 4 17.57 -13.60 -19.05
C SER A 4 16.07 -13.31 -18.97
N TYR A 5 15.54 -12.96 -17.79
CA TYR A 5 14.16 -12.50 -17.66
C TYR A 5 13.92 -11.01 -17.94
N LEU A 6 14.98 -10.19 -18.03
CA LEU A 6 14.95 -8.73 -18.28
C LEU A 6 15.40 -8.33 -19.68
N GLU A 7 15.97 -9.25 -20.46
CA GLU A 7 16.51 -9.00 -21.81
C GLU A 7 15.50 -8.34 -22.78
N PHE A 8 14.20 -8.56 -22.58
CA PHE A 8 13.14 -7.98 -23.41
C PHE A 8 12.92 -6.47 -23.20
N VAL A 9 13.39 -5.90 -22.09
CA VAL A 9 13.29 -4.46 -21.79
C VAL A 9 14.52 -3.71 -22.32
N PHE A 10 15.63 -4.42 -22.58
CA PHE A 10 16.89 -3.91 -23.10
C PHE A 10 16.89 -3.83 -24.64
N ARG A 11 15.90 -3.12 -25.21
CA ARG A 11 15.79 -2.90 -26.66
C ARG A 11 15.36 -1.44 -26.93
N PRO A 12 16.29 -0.48 -26.90
CA PRO A 12 15.99 0.95 -27.11
C PRO A 12 15.42 1.25 -28.50
N GLU A 13 15.59 0.34 -29.47
CA GLU A 13 15.07 0.48 -30.84
C GLU A 13 13.55 0.25 -30.96
N ILE A 14 12.90 -0.29 -29.93
CA ILE A 14 11.49 -0.73 -29.99
C ILE A 14 10.54 0.32 -29.40
N TYR A 15 11.01 1.13 -28.45
CA TYR A 15 10.18 2.15 -27.78
C TYR A 15 10.73 3.54 -28.05
N ALA A 16 9.84 4.50 -28.30
CA ALA A 16 10.23 5.89 -28.47
C ALA A 16 10.96 6.39 -27.22
N SER A 17 12.04 7.17 -27.40
CA SER A 17 12.77 7.81 -26.29
C SER A 17 11.84 8.58 -25.34
N THR A 18 10.77 9.17 -25.89
CA THR A 18 9.70 9.84 -25.13
C THR A 18 9.07 8.94 -24.07
N PHE A 19 8.92 7.64 -24.33
CA PHE A 19 8.36 6.69 -23.37
C PHE A 19 9.30 6.46 -22.18
N TYR A 20 10.59 6.24 -22.43
CA TYR A 20 11.59 6.09 -21.37
C TYR A 20 11.70 7.36 -20.51
N VAL A 21 11.73 8.53 -21.15
CA VAL A 21 11.77 9.83 -20.46
C VAL A 21 10.51 10.01 -19.61
N PHE A 22 9.32 9.71 -20.16
CA PHE A 22 8.06 9.78 -19.43
C PHE A 22 8.07 8.90 -18.18
N LEU A 23 8.50 7.64 -18.29
CA LEU A 23 8.60 6.74 -17.15
C LEU A 23 9.60 7.25 -16.10
N ALA A 24 10.81 7.63 -16.51
CA ALA A 24 11.83 8.13 -15.60
C ALA A 24 11.35 9.37 -14.82
N VAL A 25 10.74 10.33 -15.52
CA VAL A 25 10.17 11.53 -14.87
C VAL A 25 9.05 11.14 -13.91
N THR A 26 8.18 10.20 -14.30
CA THR A 26 7.09 9.72 -13.44
C THR A 26 7.62 9.08 -12.16
N HIS A 27 8.60 8.18 -12.26
CA HIS A 27 9.23 7.54 -11.10
C HIS A 27 9.90 8.56 -10.16
N VAL A 28 10.61 9.55 -10.70
CA VAL A 28 11.22 10.62 -9.89
C VAL A 28 10.16 11.42 -9.15
N LEU A 29 9.09 11.86 -9.82
CA LEU A 29 8.02 12.63 -9.21
C LEU A 29 7.27 11.81 -8.15
N CYS A 30 6.91 10.56 -8.46
CA CYS A 30 6.28 9.64 -7.52
C CYS A 30 7.17 9.37 -6.31
N GLY A 31 8.48 9.19 -6.51
CA GLY A 31 9.47 9.02 -5.46
C GLY A 31 9.53 10.20 -4.50
N ILE A 32 9.59 11.44 -5.02
CA ILE A 32 9.61 12.66 -4.20
C ILE A 32 8.33 12.78 -3.37
N VAL A 33 7.16 12.64 -4.02
CA VAL A 33 5.86 12.80 -3.34
C VAL A 33 5.63 11.70 -2.31
N SER A 34 5.89 10.44 -2.69
CA SER A 34 5.76 9.28 -1.80
C SER A 34 6.68 9.43 -0.58
N SER A 35 7.94 9.81 -0.78
CA SER A 35 8.90 9.98 0.31
C SER A 35 8.49 11.11 1.26
N GLY A 36 8.12 12.28 0.72
CA GLY A 36 7.75 13.44 1.53
C GLY A 36 6.47 13.21 2.34
N LEU A 37 5.40 12.72 1.70
CA LEU A 37 4.11 12.57 2.35
C LEU A 37 4.10 11.42 3.36
N ASN A 38 4.74 10.28 3.06
CA ASN A 38 4.82 9.18 4.01
C ASN A 38 5.73 9.53 5.19
N SER A 39 6.82 10.27 4.98
CA SER A 39 7.64 10.80 6.08
C SER A 39 6.83 11.69 7.01
N LEU A 40 6.01 12.59 6.44
CA LEU A 40 5.11 13.45 7.22
C LEU A 40 4.11 12.63 8.05
N VAL A 41 3.51 11.58 7.48
CA VAL A 41 2.57 10.69 8.18
C VAL A 41 3.28 9.99 9.35
N ILE A 42 4.44 9.38 9.11
CA ILE A 42 5.22 8.67 10.13
C ILE A 42 5.63 9.65 11.24
N TRP A 43 6.20 10.79 10.86
CA TRP A 43 6.63 11.82 11.81
C TRP A 43 5.48 12.31 12.67
N THR A 44 4.31 12.58 12.07
CA THR A 44 3.13 13.05 12.80
C THR A 44 2.68 12.02 13.84
N ILE A 45 2.59 10.75 13.46
CA ILE A 45 2.20 9.67 14.37
C ILE A 45 3.24 9.49 15.47
N TRP A 46 4.53 9.56 15.15
CA TRP A 46 5.61 9.45 16.12
C TRP A 46 5.57 10.59 17.14
N LYS A 47 5.43 11.83 16.68
CA LYS A 47 5.52 13.02 17.54
C LYS A 47 4.30 13.23 18.44
N VAL A 48 3.12 12.74 18.06
CA VAL A 48 1.87 13.02 18.79
C VAL A 48 1.38 11.80 19.58
N PRO A 49 1.51 11.78 20.93
CA PRO A 49 1.12 10.63 21.75
C PRO A 49 -0.37 10.26 21.64
N ALA A 50 -1.24 11.23 21.39
CA ALA A 50 -2.68 10.99 21.18
C ALA A 50 -2.98 10.12 19.94
N LEU A 51 -2.01 10.00 19.01
CA LEU A 51 -2.07 9.14 17.84
C LEU A 51 -1.48 7.75 18.08
N HIS A 52 -0.87 7.44 19.24
CA HIS A 52 -0.28 6.13 19.54
C HIS A 52 -1.35 5.07 19.84
N LYS A 53 -2.19 4.81 18.84
CA LYS A 53 -3.26 3.80 18.86
C LYS A 53 -2.86 2.68 17.91
N PRO A 54 -3.23 1.41 18.20
CA PRO A 54 -2.86 0.27 17.34
C PRO A 54 -3.18 0.49 15.87
N SER A 55 -4.35 1.08 15.56
CA SER A 55 -4.78 1.39 14.20
C SER A 55 -3.90 2.41 13.48
N MET A 56 -3.39 3.41 14.21
CA MET A 56 -2.47 4.40 13.64
C MET A 56 -1.07 3.82 13.45
N VAL A 57 -0.65 2.89 14.31
CA VAL A 57 0.61 2.16 14.10
C VAL A 57 0.55 1.28 12.86
N LEU A 58 -0.61 0.65 12.56
CA LEU A 58 -0.80 -0.06 11.28
C LEU A 58 -0.70 0.88 10.07
N ILE A 59 -1.30 2.09 10.16
CA ILE A 59 -1.17 3.12 9.11
C ILE A 59 0.28 3.59 8.98
N ALA A 60 1.00 3.77 10.09
CA ALA A 60 2.42 4.10 10.08
C ALA A 60 3.27 2.97 9.48
N GLY A 61 2.90 1.70 9.69
CA GLY A 61 3.54 0.55 9.06
C GLY A 61 3.36 0.53 7.53
N LEU A 62 2.16 0.87 7.05
CA LEU A 62 1.92 1.07 5.61
C LEU A 62 2.72 2.27 5.08
N ALA A 63 2.71 3.40 5.78
CA ALA A 63 3.49 4.58 5.41
C ALA A 63 5.00 4.31 5.39
N LEU A 64 5.53 3.50 6.31
CA LEU A 64 6.93 3.11 6.30
C LEU A 64 7.27 2.26 5.06
N LYS A 65 6.41 1.31 4.71
CA LYS A 65 6.57 0.54 3.47
C LYS A 65 6.50 1.44 2.23
N ASP A 66 5.59 2.40 2.22
CA ASP A 66 5.42 3.34 1.09
C ASP A 66 6.57 4.35 1.01
N LEU A 67 7.12 4.78 2.15
CA LEU A 67 8.38 5.54 2.21
C LEU A 67 9.52 4.73 1.57
N CYS A 68 9.69 3.45 1.92
CA CYS A 68 10.70 2.59 1.31
C CYS A 68 10.51 2.43 -0.21
N MET A 69 9.26 2.36 -0.71
CA MET A 69 9.00 2.42 -2.16
C MET A 69 9.56 3.72 -2.76
N GLY A 70 9.26 4.87 -2.13
CA GLY A 70 9.70 6.18 -2.60
C GLY A 70 11.21 6.41 -2.57
N ILE A 71 11.91 5.98 -1.51
CA ILE A 71 13.35 6.25 -1.34
C ILE A 71 14.26 5.17 -1.92
N MET A 72 13.77 3.94 -2.14
CA MET A 72 14.57 2.83 -2.65
C MET A 72 14.10 2.35 -4.03
N VAL A 73 12.82 2.04 -4.19
CA VAL A 73 12.32 1.40 -5.42
C VAL A 73 12.24 2.40 -6.58
N GLU A 74 11.67 3.58 -6.34
CA GLU A 74 11.53 4.61 -7.39
C GLU A 74 12.88 5.05 -7.98
N PRO A 75 13.95 5.30 -7.18
CA PRO A 75 15.28 5.60 -7.72
C PRO A 75 15.91 4.42 -8.47
N LEU A 76 15.76 3.18 -7.96
CA LEU A 76 16.27 1.98 -8.64
C LEU A 76 15.59 1.78 -10.01
N TYR A 77 14.26 1.97 -10.09
CA TYR A 77 13.53 1.90 -11.35
C TYR A 77 13.94 3.02 -12.30
N THR A 78 14.13 4.24 -11.81
CA THR A 78 14.64 5.36 -12.62
C THR A 78 16.00 5.03 -13.23
N ALA A 79 16.95 4.54 -12.43
CA ALA A 79 18.27 4.14 -12.90
C ALA A 79 18.20 2.96 -13.89
N TRP A 80 17.32 1.99 -13.62
CA TRP A 80 17.10 0.84 -14.51
C TRP A 80 16.55 1.28 -15.88
N ILE A 81 15.60 2.21 -15.91
CA ILE A 81 15.02 2.78 -17.13
C ILE A 81 16.06 3.59 -17.93
N ILE A 82 16.88 4.40 -17.25
CA ILE A 82 17.93 5.19 -17.91
C ILE A 82 19.00 4.29 -18.52
N THR A 83 19.44 3.26 -17.79
CA THR A 83 20.44 2.30 -18.30
C THR A 83 19.89 1.47 -19.46
N ALA A 84 18.59 1.15 -19.45
CA ALA A 84 17.92 0.54 -20.60
C ALA A 84 17.87 1.48 -21.81
N HIS A 85 17.56 2.76 -21.59
CA HIS A 85 17.42 3.75 -22.66
C HIS A 85 18.75 4.03 -23.36
N LYS A 86 19.83 4.20 -22.59
CA LYS A 86 21.14 4.56 -23.13
C LYS A 86 21.96 3.37 -23.62
N ALA A 87 21.55 2.14 -23.29
CA ALA A 87 22.29 0.90 -23.59
C ALA A 87 23.77 0.91 -23.15
N GLU A 88 24.11 1.65 -22.08
CA GLU A 88 25.50 1.89 -21.65
C GLU A 88 26.16 0.64 -21.03
N SER A 89 25.44 -0.13 -20.20
CA SER A 89 25.97 -1.34 -19.55
C SER A 89 24.86 -2.35 -19.26
N PHE A 90 24.99 -3.53 -19.87
CA PHE A 90 24.06 -4.64 -19.62
C PHE A 90 24.18 -5.17 -18.19
N GLU A 91 25.38 -5.23 -17.63
CA GLU A 91 25.60 -5.70 -16.25
C GLU A 91 24.91 -4.77 -15.23
N LEU A 92 25.04 -3.46 -15.41
CA LEU A 92 24.41 -2.47 -14.54
C LEU A 92 22.88 -2.50 -14.68
N PHE A 93 22.38 -2.51 -15.93
CA PHE A 93 20.95 -2.69 -16.21
C PHE A 93 20.42 -3.96 -15.51
N CYS A 94 21.19 -5.04 -15.57
CA CYS A 94 20.82 -6.29 -14.94
C CYS A 94 20.72 -6.19 -13.42
N ALA A 95 21.77 -5.70 -12.78
CA ALA A 95 21.85 -5.59 -11.33
C ALA A 95 20.70 -4.72 -10.80
N LEU A 96 20.47 -3.56 -11.41
CA LEU A 96 19.39 -2.64 -11.04
C LEU A 96 18.02 -3.27 -11.22
N GLY A 97 17.77 -3.93 -12.35
CA GLY A 97 16.48 -4.53 -12.66
C GLY A 97 16.12 -5.67 -11.72
N VAL A 98 17.08 -6.51 -11.34
CA VAL A 98 16.78 -7.61 -10.40
C VAL A 98 16.59 -7.09 -8.98
N ILE A 99 17.49 -6.24 -8.49
CA ILE A 99 17.35 -5.65 -7.14
C ILE A 99 16.04 -4.86 -7.03
N GLY A 100 15.73 -4.05 -8.04
CA GLY A 100 14.51 -3.24 -8.10
C GLY A 100 13.25 -4.10 -8.09
N LYS A 101 13.20 -5.18 -8.88
CA LYS A 101 12.04 -6.08 -8.92
C LYS A 101 11.87 -6.86 -7.62
N ASP A 102 12.95 -7.40 -7.06
CA ASP A 102 12.88 -8.13 -5.80
C ASP A 102 12.35 -7.23 -4.67
N LEU A 103 12.81 -5.97 -4.62
CA LEU A 103 12.27 -4.98 -3.69
C LEU A 103 10.80 -4.64 -3.98
N LEU A 104 10.43 -4.41 -5.24
CA LEU A 104 9.04 -4.12 -5.62
C LEU A 104 8.09 -5.24 -5.18
N TYR A 105 8.42 -6.50 -5.48
CA TYR A 105 7.57 -7.64 -5.14
C TYR A 105 7.54 -7.92 -3.63
N SER A 106 8.67 -7.76 -2.94
CA SER A 106 8.75 -7.89 -1.47
C SER A 106 7.90 -6.83 -0.78
N LEU A 107 8.04 -5.55 -1.15
CA LEU A 107 7.26 -4.46 -0.58
C LEU A 107 5.79 -4.51 -0.98
N SER A 108 5.45 -5.03 -2.17
CA SER A 108 4.06 -5.26 -2.57
C SER A 108 3.40 -6.37 -1.75
N THR A 109 4.13 -7.44 -1.43
CA THR A 109 3.68 -8.48 -0.51
C THR A 109 3.44 -7.90 0.90
N LEU A 110 4.36 -7.05 1.36
CA LEU A 110 4.19 -6.32 2.63
C LEU A 110 2.97 -5.38 2.62
N ALA A 111 2.67 -4.74 1.49
CA ALA A 111 1.45 -3.95 1.33
C ALA A 111 0.20 -4.82 1.52
N GLY A 112 0.18 -6.02 0.93
CA GLY A 112 -0.90 -7.01 1.13
C GLY A 112 -1.12 -7.38 2.60
N PHE A 113 -0.04 -7.64 3.34
CA PHE A 113 -0.11 -7.87 4.79
C PHE A 113 -0.66 -6.65 5.54
N ASN A 114 -0.16 -5.45 5.26
CA ASN A 114 -0.60 -4.22 5.93
C ASN A 114 -2.08 -3.93 5.70
N ILE A 115 -2.55 -4.00 4.45
CA ILE A 115 -3.96 -3.76 4.10
C ILE A 115 -4.87 -4.81 4.73
N THR A 116 -4.43 -6.07 4.72
CA THR A 116 -5.16 -7.16 5.40
C THR A 116 -5.26 -6.90 6.90
N ALA A 117 -4.15 -6.55 7.55
CA ALA A 117 -4.13 -6.25 8.98
C ALA A 117 -5.00 -5.05 9.35
N ILE A 118 -4.97 -3.98 8.54
CA ILE A 118 -5.83 -2.81 8.70
C ILE A 118 -7.32 -3.22 8.59
N SER A 119 -7.68 -4.07 7.63
CA SER A 119 -9.06 -4.53 7.45
C SER A 119 -9.56 -5.35 8.65
N ILE A 120 -8.73 -6.27 9.17
CA ILE A 120 -9.03 -7.09 10.34
C ILE A 120 -9.14 -6.21 11.58
N ASP A 121 -8.20 -5.28 11.75
CA ASP A 121 -8.19 -4.32 12.85
C ASP A 121 -9.46 -3.48 12.89
N ARG A 122 -9.96 -3.03 11.73
CA ARG A 122 -11.27 -2.35 11.64
C ARG A 122 -12.42 -3.25 12.02
N CYS A 123 -12.44 -4.49 11.55
CA CYS A 123 -13.46 -5.46 11.90
C CYS A 123 -13.50 -5.70 13.41
N LEU A 124 -12.34 -5.92 14.04
CA LEU A 124 -12.21 -6.13 15.48
C LEU A 124 -12.65 -4.89 16.26
N ALA A 125 -12.21 -3.69 15.86
CA ALA A 125 -12.58 -2.44 16.54
C ALA A 125 -14.09 -2.22 16.58
N ILE A 126 -14.80 -2.53 15.49
CA ILE A 126 -16.25 -2.35 15.40
C ILE A 126 -17.00 -3.43 16.16
N ARG A 127 -16.58 -4.71 16.02
CA ARG A 127 -17.30 -5.84 16.61
C ARG A 127 -17.11 -5.97 18.12
N THR A 128 -15.92 -5.64 18.62
CA THR A 128 -15.57 -5.86 20.04
C THR A 128 -15.64 -4.59 20.88
N LYS A 129 -15.76 -3.41 20.24
CA LYS A 129 -15.98 -2.10 20.88
C LYS A 129 -15.07 -1.86 22.10
N ALA A 130 -15.63 -1.87 23.31
CA ALA A 130 -14.90 -1.63 24.56
C ALA A 130 -13.77 -2.65 24.80
N ASN A 131 -13.96 -3.90 24.38
CA ASN A 131 -12.96 -4.96 24.54
C ASN A 131 -11.81 -4.87 23.53
N TYR A 132 -11.92 -4.03 22.50
CA TYR A 132 -10.89 -3.90 21.47
C TYR A 132 -9.51 -3.58 22.06
N ARG A 133 -9.45 -2.70 23.07
CA ARG A 133 -8.18 -2.31 23.73
C ARG A 133 -7.50 -3.46 24.46
N ASN A 134 -8.25 -4.46 24.90
CA ASN A 134 -7.72 -5.66 25.57
C ASN A 134 -7.23 -6.70 24.56
N ILE A 135 -7.81 -6.70 23.35
CA ILE A 135 -7.49 -7.65 22.28
C ILE A 135 -6.30 -7.16 21.45
N VAL A 136 -6.36 -5.91 20.97
CA VAL A 136 -5.37 -5.32 20.08
C VAL A 136 -4.55 -4.30 20.85
N THR A 137 -3.29 -4.65 21.12
CA THR A 137 -2.35 -3.80 21.86
C THR A 137 -1.20 -3.36 20.96
N LEU A 138 -0.57 -2.22 21.29
CA LEU A 138 0.58 -1.69 20.53
C LEU A 138 1.70 -2.72 20.39
N LYS A 139 2.06 -3.40 21.48
CA LYS A 139 3.11 -4.43 21.48
C LYS A 139 2.79 -5.61 20.56
N ARG A 140 1.51 -6.00 20.43
CA ARG A 140 1.08 -7.07 19.51
C ARG A 140 1.18 -6.59 18.07
N VAL A 141 0.72 -5.37 17.78
CA VAL A 141 0.78 -4.78 16.43
C VAL A 141 2.23 -4.60 15.96
N VAL A 142 3.12 -4.06 16.78
CA VAL A 142 4.54 -3.88 16.40
C VAL A 142 5.21 -5.21 16.10
N ARG A 143 5.03 -6.24 16.94
CA ARG A 143 5.56 -7.58 16.67
C ARG A 143 5.00 -8.18 15.38
N PHE A 144 3.71 -7.98 15.13
CA PHE A 144 3.08 -8.44 13.89
C PHE A 144 3.65 -7.72 12.66
N LEU A 145 3.88 -6.40 12.72
CA LEU A 145 4.49 -5.65 11.62
C LEU A 145 5.90 -6.15 11.32
N ILE A 146 6.73 -6.38 12.35
CA ILE A 146 8.08 -6.96 12.18
C ILE A 146 8.00 -8.35 11.52
N PHE A 147 7.07 -9.19 11.96
CA PHE A 147 6.83 -10.49 11.33
C PHE A 147 6.43 -10.37 9.85
N CYS A 148 5.57 -9.40 9.51
CA CYS A 148 5.17 -9.14 8.12
C CYS A 148 6.37 -8.69 7.26
N TRP A 149 7.24 -7.84 7.79
CA TRP A 149 8.49 -7.44 7.13
C TRP A 149 9.33 -8.67 6.79
N ILE A 150 9.68 -9.47 7.79
CA ILE A 150 10.51 -10.66 7.61
C ILE A 150 9.86 -11.61 6.59
N SER A 151 8.58 -11.94 6.78
CA SER A 151 7.85 -12.87 5.92
C SER A 151 7.82 -12.41 4.46
N SER A 152 7.63 -11.11 4.21
CA SER A 152 7.54 -10.57 2.85
C SER A 152 8.83 -10.78 2.06
N PHE A 153 9.98 -10.52 2.69
CA PHE A 153 11.29 -10.74 2.07
C PHE A 153 11.63 -12.23 1.96
N THR A 154 11.35 -13.03 2.99
CA THR A 154 11.58 -14.48 2.98
C THR A 154 10.77 -15.16 1.86
N ILE A 155 9.55 -14.70 1.59
CA ILE A 155 8.71 -15.23 0.50
C ILE A 155 9.24 -14.83 -0.87
N CYS A 156 9.66 -13.58 -1.06
CA CYS A 156 9.94 -13.03 -2.38
C CYS A 156 11.36 -13.25 -2.88
N ILE A 157 12.39 -13.20 -2.01
CA ILE A 157 13.80 -13.38 -2.41
C ILE A 157 14.03 -14.70 -3.16
N PRO A 158 13.50 -15.86 -2.72
CA PRO A 158 13.69 -17.11 -3.47
C PRO A 158 13.06 -17.08 -4.86
N LEU A 159 12.00 -16.29 -5.07
CA LEU A 159 11.32 -16.20 -6.36
C LEU A 159 12.20 -15.60 -7.46
N ALA A 160 13.25 -14.85 -7.09
CA ALA A 160 14.26 -14.34 -8.02
C ALA A 160 15.08 -15.46 -8.69
N PHE A 161 15.10 -16.65 -8.10
CA PHE A 161 15.83 -17.83 -8.60
C PHE A 161 14.90 -18.86 -9.27
N GLU A 162 13.59 -18.65 -9.15
CA GLU A 162 12.55 -19.54 -9.67
C GLU A 162 12.17 -19.21 -11.12
N SER A 163 11.41 -20.13 -11.74
CA SER A 163 10.85 -19.85 -13.07
C SER A 163 9.83 -18.70 -13.00
N LYS A 164 9.76 -17.87 -14.06
CA LYS A 164 8.75 -16.78 -14.20
C LYS A 164 7.33 -17.26 -13.89
N ARG A 165 7.01 -18.47 -14.34
CA ARG A 165 5.70 -19.11 -14.14
C ARG A 165 5.44 -19.45 -12.68
N THR A 166 6.45 -19.91 -11.95
CA THR A 166 6.34 -20.19 -10.51
C THR A 166 6.20 -18.89 -9.73
N ALA A 167 7.08 -17.91 -9.96
CA ALA A 167 7.01 -16.60 -9.30
C ALA A 167 5.64 -15.93 -9.49
N PHE A 168 5.16 -15.86 -10.74
CA PHE A 168 3.86 -15.27 -11.04
C PHE A 168 2.70 -16.01 -10.34
N ARG A 169 2.72 -17.35 -10.32
CA ARG A 169 1.70 -18.14 -9.62
C ARG A 169 1.69 -17.86 -8.12
N VAL A 170 2.86 -17.82 -7.48
CA VAL A 170 2.97 -17.53 -6.04
C VAL A 170 2.42 -16.14 -5.72
N VAL A 171 2.84 -15.11 -6.48
CA VAL A 171 2.35 -13.74 -6.31
C VAL A 171 0.84 -13.65 -6.52
N ALA A 172 0.30 -14.31 -7.55
CA ALA A 172 -1.14 -14.33 -7.82
C ALA A 172 -1.93 -14.99 -6.68
N VAL A 173 -1.47 -16.14 -6.17
CA VAL A 173 -2.12 -16.83 -5.03
C VAL A 173 -2.11 -15.95 -3.78
N LEU A 174 -0.98 -15.34 -3.45
CA LEU A 174 -0.88 -14.42 -2.31
C LEU A 174 -1.81 -13.21 -2.48
N GLY A 175 -1.83 -12.61 -3.67
CA GLY A 175 -2.73 -11.51 -4.02
C GLY A 175 -4.20 -11.88 -3.82
N VAL A 176 -4.62 -13.06 -4.27
CA VAL A 176 -5.99 -13.56 -4.07
C VAL A 176 -6.29 -13.76 -2.58
N ILE A 177 -5.37 -14.34 -1.81
CA ILE A 177 -5.55 -14.53 -0.36
C ILE A 177 -5.75 -13.17 0.33
N PHE A 178 -4.86 -12.21 0.09
CA PHE A 178 -4.97 -10.87 0.68
C PHE A 178 -6.28 -10.17 0.28
N PHE A 179 -6.67 -10.28 -0.98
CA PHE A 179 -7.92 -9.73 -1.48
C PHE A 179 -9.13 -10.35 -0.77
N VAL A 180 -9.22 -11.68 -0.69
CA VAL A 180 -10.34 -12.38 -0.07
C VAL A 180 -10.44 -12.05 1.42
N VAL A 181 -9.34 -12.11 2.16
CA VAL A 181 -9.34 -11.81 3.61
C VAL A 181 -9.68 -10.34 3.86
N SER A 182 -9.13 -9.42 3.07
CA SER A 182 -9.43 -7.98 3.22
C SER A 182 -10.88 -7.66 2.88
N LYS A 183 -11.37 -8.17 1.74
CA LYS A 183 -12.76 -8.00 1.30
C LYS A 183 -13.75 -8.52 2.33
N THR A 184 -13.54 -9.75 2.82
CA THR A 184 -14.42 -10.36 3.83
C THR A 184 -14.39 -9.57 5.13
N SER A 185 -13.23 -9.14 5.61
CA SER A 185 -13.10 -8.31 6.81
C SER A 185 -13.83 -6.96 6.69
N TYR A 186 -13.75 -6.30 5.53
CA TYR A 186 -14.49 -5.06 5.27
C TYR A 186 -16.00 -5.29 5.17
N ILE A 187 -16.46 -6.36 4.51
CA ILE A 187 -17.89 -6.71 4.45
C ILE A 187 -18.42 -6.93 5.87
N LEU A 188 -17.72 -7.72 6.69
CA LEU A 188 -18.10 -7.95 8.08
C LEU A 188 -18.14 -6.66 8.90
N SER A 189 -17.20 -5.75 8.66
CA SER A 189 -17.17 -4.42 9.29
C SER A 189 -18.41 -3.59 8.91
N ILE A 190 -18.79 -3.57 7.62
CA ILE A 190 -19.95 -2.84 7.12
C ILE A 190 -21.24 -3.42 7.70
N LEU A 191 -21.39 -4.75 7.71
CA LEU A 191 -22.54 -5.44 8.28
C LEU A 191 -22.65 -5.17 9.78
N ALA A 192 -21.53 -5.18 10.51
CA ALA A 192 -21.51 -4.86 11.93
C ALA A 192 -21.98 -3.42 12.18
N ILE A 193 -21.52 -2.44 11.40
CA ILE A 193 -21.99 -1.04 11.53
C ILE A 193 -23.50 -0.92 11.24
N ARG A 194 -24.00 -1.59 10.20
CA ARG A 194 -25.45 -1.58 9.87
C ARG A 194 -26.28 -2.14 11.02
N LYS A 195 -25.86 -3.27 11.59
CA LYS A 195 -26.52 -3.87 12.77
C LYS A 195 -26.52 -2.91 13.96
N LEU A 196 -25.40 -2.24 14.21
CA LEU A 196 -25.29 -1.27 15.31
C LEU A 196 -26.22 -0.06 15.11
N ARG A 197 -26.33 0.46 13.89
CA ARG A 197 -27.24 1.57 13.59
C ARG A 197 -28.70 1.17 13.84
N ASN A 198 -29.11 0.00 13.37
CA ASN A 198 -30.49 -0.49 13.55
C ASN A 198 -30.84 -0.67 15.04
N GLN A 199 -29.89 -1.15 15.86
CA GLN A 199 -30.10 -1.31 17.31
C GLN A 199 -30.24 0.02 18.05
N VAL A 200 -29.56 1.07 17.59
CA VAL A 200 -29.66 2.40 18.21
C VAL A 200 -31.00 3.06 17.87
N SER A 201 -31.47 2.92 16.62
CA SER A 201 -32.77 3.45 16.18
C SER A 201 -34.00 2.83 16.87
N GLN A 202 -33.84 1.74 17.64
CA GLN A 202 -34.95 1.01 18.28
C GLN A 202 -35.01 1.15 19.81
N LYS A 203 -34.14 1.94 20.46
CA LYS A 203 -34.14 2.08 21.94
C LYS A 203 -35.14 3.15 22.44
N PRO A 204 -35.96 2.88 23.50
CA PRO A 204 -36.94 3.85 24.04
C PRO A 204 -36.31 5.03 24.81
N GLU A 205 -37.00 6.19 24.81
CA GLU A 205 -36.50 7.55 25.18
C GLU A 205 -36.10 7.80 26.66
N VAL A 206 -36.57 7.02 27.63
CA VAL A 206 -36.75 7.51 29.02
C VAL A 206 -35.45 7.87 29.80
N HIS A 207 -34.29 7.31 29.44
CA HIS A 207 -32.95 7.71 29.95
C HIS A 207 -31.89 7.79 28.84
N ALA A 208 -32.35 7.89 27.58
CA ALA A 208 -31.59 7.45 26.42
C ALA A 208 -30.81 8.54 25.69
N GLU A 209 -31.20 9.82 25.74
CA GLU A 209 -30.62 10.85 24.85
C GLU A 209 -29.10 10.97 24.92
N SER A 210 -28.51 11.02 26.13
CA SER A 210 -27.06 11.18 26.29
C SER A 210 -26.29 9.92 25.87
N ALA A 211 -26.81 8.73 26.20
CA ALA A 211 -26.24 7.44 25.83
C ALA A 211 -26.39 7.16 24.32
N GLU A 212 -27.51 7.54 23.73
CA GLU A 212 -27.82 7.44 22.31
C GLU A 212 -26.95 8.40 21.50
N ARG A 213 -26.83 9.66 21.94
CA ARG A 213 -25.96 10.66 21.30
C ARG A 213 -24.49 10.21 21.31
N LYS A 214 -24.02 9.62 22.42
CA LYS A 214 -22.68 9.03 22.51
C LYS A 214 -22.51 7.82 21.58
N ALA A 215 -23.48 6.91 21.55
CA ALA A 215 -23.44 5.75 20.66
C ALA A 215 -23.46 6.15 19.17
N ASN A 216 -24.30 7.11 18.80
CA ASN A 216 -24.38 7.67 17.45
C ASN A 216 -23.07 8.37 17.05
N PHE A 217 -22.47 9.13 17.97
CA PHE A 217 -21.16 9.74 17.75
C PHE A 217 -20.07 8.68 17.48
N ASP A 218 -19.97 7.64 18.31
CA ASP A 218 -18.99 6.56 18.13
C ASP A 218 -19.21 5.81 16.81
N ILE A 219 -20.46 5.44 16.48
CA ILE A 219 -20.80 4.79 15.19
C ILE A 219 -20.39 5.66 14.01
N SER A 220 -20.66 6.97 14.07
CA SER A 220 -20.29 7.90 13.00
C SER A 220 -18.78 7.97 12.82
N LYS A 221 -18.01 7.96 13.92
CA LYS A 221 -16.54 7.96 13.91
C LYS A 221 -15.99 6.69 13.27
N TYR A 222 -16.47 5.52 13.67
CA TYR A 222 -16.09 4.24 13.07
C TYR A 222 -16.45 4.18 11.58
N SER A 223 -17.63 4.67 11.20
CA SER A 223 -18.09 4.69 9.80
C SER A 223 -17.20 5.56 8.91
N ARG A 224 -16.79 6.75 9.38
CA ARG A 224 -15.88 7.64 8.64
C ARG A 224 -14.52 6.98 8.42
N SER A 225 -13.93 6.42 9.49
CA SER A 225 -12.66 5.70 9.41
C SER A 225 -12.75 4.50 8.47
N LEU A 226 -13.80 3.68 8.58
CA LEU A 226 -14.03 2.53 7.72
C LEU A 226 -14.13 2.94 6.25
N ARG A 227 -14.89 3.98 5.93
CA ARG A 227 -15.03 4.48 4.56
C ARG A 227 -13.69 4.91 3.97
N THR A 228 -12.84 5.59 4.73
CA THR A 228 -11.50 5.97 4.27
C THR A 228 -10.66 4.74 3.94
N LEU A 229 -10.69 3.71 4.79
CA LEU A 229 -9.86 2.51 4.62
C LEU A 229 -10.38 1.58 3.50
N VAL A 230 -11.70 1.53 3.30
CA VAL A 230 -12.29 0.87 2.13
C VAL A 230 -11.86 1.57 0.84
N ILE A 231 -11.76 2.90 0.83
CA ILE A 231 -11.29 3.64 -0.36
C ILE A 231 -9.83 3.35 -0.64
N VAL A 232 -8.98 3.33 0.39
CA VAL A 232 -7.57 2.90 0.25
C VAL A 232 -7.50 1.49 -0.36
N PHE A 233 -8.25 0.54 0.19
CA PHE A 233 -8.32 -0.83 -0.34
C PHE A 233 -8.81 -0.89 -1.79
N CYS A 234 -9.84 -0.12 -2.15
CA CYS A 234 -10.33 -0.06 -3.52
C CYS A 234 -9.29 0.55 -4.47
N CYS A 235 -8.58 1.60 -4.04
CA CYS A 235 -7.48 2.18 -4.80
C CYS A 235 -6.36 1.15 -5.03
N ASP A 236 -5.94 0.42 -4.00
CA ASP A 236 -4.97 -0.66 -4.14
C ASP A 236 -5.45 -1.71 -5.16
N VAL A 237 -6.70 -2.18 -5.05
CA VAL A 237 -7.25 -3.16 -6.00
C VAL A 237 -7.18 -2.65 -7.44
N VAL A 238 -7.51 -1.38 -7.68
CA VAL A 238 -7.43 -0.78 -9.03
C VAL A 238 -5.99 -0.74 -9.54
N PHE A 239 -5.02 -0.40 -8.70
CA PHE A 239 -3.62 -0.29 -9.09
C PHE A 239 -2.91 -1.65 -9.25
N TYR A 240 -3.32 -2.67 -8.49
CA TYR A 240 -2.73 -4.01 -8.54
C TYR A 240 -3.44 -4.96 -9.51
N CYS A 241 -4.71 -4.71 -9.91
CA CYS A 241 -5.43 -5.61 -10.81
C CYS A 241 -4.81 -5.80 -12.21
N PRO A 242 -4.11 -4.82 -12.83
CA PRO A 242 -3.53 -5.01 -14.16
C PRO A 242 -2.46 -6.11 -14.19
N LEU A 243 -1.73 -6.29 -13.09
CA LEU A 243 -0.77 -7.40 -12.95
C LEU A 243 -1.48 -8.76 -12.98
N ILE A 244 -2.66 -8.86 -12.34
CA ILE A 244 -3.43 -10.11 -12.29
C ILE A 244 -3.95 -10.48 -13.68
N SER A 245 -4.33 -9.50 -14.51
CA SER A 245 -4.77 -9.76 -15.88
C SER A 245 -3.68 -10.38 -16.76
N ILE A 246 -2.37 -10.16 -16.48
CA ILE A 246 -1.28 -10.87 -17.17
C ILE A 246 -1.45 -12.38 -17.08
N GLY A 247 -1.79 -12.86 -15.88
CA GLY A 247 -1.98 -14.28 -15.60
C GLY A 247 -3.11 -14.88 -16.41
N ILE A 248 -4.22 -14.15 -16.50
CA ILE A 248 -5.42 -14.53 -17.24
C ILE A 248 -5.12 -14.56 -18.73
N PHE A 249 -4.53 -13.50 -19.28
CA PHE A 249 -4.17 -13.44 -20.70
C PHE A 249 -3.17 -14.55 -21.09
N ARG A 250 -2.21 -14.87 -20.22
CA ARG A 250 -1.29 -16.00 -20.44
C ARG A 250 -1.98 -17.35 -20.33
N SER A 251 -2.94 -17.53 -19.43
CA SER A 251 -3.63 -18.82 -19.26
C SER A 251 -4.59 -19.14 -20.40
N ILE A 252 -5.19 -18.13 -21.03
CA ILE A 252 -6.06 -18.31 -22.22
C ILE A 252 -5.27 -18.42 -23.54
N GLY A 253 -3.94 -18.45 -23.49
CA GLY A 253 -3.09 -18.63 -24.67
C GLY A 253 -3.03 -17.42 -25.60
N ALA A 254 -3.21 -16.20 -25.09
CA ALA A 254 -3.13 -14.99 -25.90
C ALA A 254 -1.74 -14.87 -26.57
N LYS A 255 -1.72 -14.87 -27.90
CA LYS A 255 -0.50 -14.70 -28.71
C LYS A 255 -0.15 -13.22 -28.83
N ILE A 256 0.48 -12.68 -27.78
CA ILE A 256 1.01 -11.31 -27.75
C ILE A 256 2.51 -11.38 -27.96
N SER A 257 3.07 -10.45 -28.74
CA SER A 257 4.53 -10.36 -28.95
C SER A 257 5.25 -10.14 -27.61
N GLU A 258 6.46 -10.67 -27.47
CA GLU A 258 7.25 -10.50 -26.24
C GLU A 258 7.52 -9.02 -25.90
N ASN A 259 7.62 -8.16 -26.91
CA ASN A 259 7.73 -6.71 -26.73
C ASN A 259 6.48 -6.13 -26.06
N ASN A 260 5.29 -6.43 -26.59
CA ASN A 260 4.04 -5.95 -26.00
C ASN A 260 3.85 -6.45 -24.56
N TRP A 261 4.34 -7.65 -24.24
CA TRP A 261 4.37 -8.15 -22.86
C TRP A 261 5.29 -7.37 -21.94
N ALA A 262 6.49 -7.01 -22.42
CA ALA A 262 7.44 -6.21 -21.67
C ALA A 262 6.86 -4.81 -21.38
N LEU A 263 6.28 -4.15 -22.39
CA LEU A 263 5.61 -2.87 -22.22
C LEU A 263 4.48 -2.94 -21.19
N TYR A 264 3.61 -3.94 -21.34
CA TYR A 264 2.48 -4.12 -20.43
C TYR A 264 2.94 -4.37 -18.99
N LEU A 265 4.00 -5.16 -18.79
CA LEU A 265 4.58 -5.41 -17.48
C LEU A 265 5.16 -4.12 -16.87
N SER A 266 5.90 -3.31 -17.65
CA SER A 266 6.42 -2.02 -17.17
C SER A 266 5.31 -1.07 -16.72
N VAL A 267 4.21 -1.00 -17.47
CA VAL A 267 3.03 -0.21 -17.06
C VAL A 267 2.40 -0.78 -15.79
N CYS A 268 2.27 -2.10 -15.67
CA CYS A 268 1.75 -2.72 -14.44
C CYS A 268 2.63 -2.44 -13.22
N GLU A 269 3.95 -2.59 -13.34
CA GLU A 269 4.92 -2.32 -12.27
C GLU A 269 4.88 -0.84 -11.85
N MET A 270 4.72 0.09 -12.81
CA MET A 270 4.48 1.51 -12.52
C MET A 270 3.17 1.73 -11.75
N LEU A 271 2.07 1.09 -12.16
CA LEU A 271 0.78 1.19 -11.47
C LEU A 271 0.87 0.65 -10.04
N MET A 272 1.64 -0.41 -9.79
CA MET A 272 1.86 -0.97 -8.44
C MET A 272 2.60 -0.02 -7.48
N LEU A 273 3.30 1.00 -8.01
CA LEU A 273 4.01 2.00 -7.22
C LEU A 273 3.11 3.18 -6.81
N LEU A 274 2.12 3.54 -7.64
CA LEU A 274 1.19 4.65 -7.39
C LEU A 274 0.45 4.60 -6.04
N PRO A 275 0.03 3.43 -5.50
CA PRO A 275 -0.50 3.35 -4.14
C PRO A 275 0.36 4.04 -3.09
N SER A 276 1.69 3.96 -3.21
CA SER A 276 2.60 4.58 -2.24
C SER A 276 2.48 6.09 -2.19
N THR A 277 2.14 6.72 -3.32
CA THR A 277 1.87 8.15 -3.45
C THR A 277 0.44 8.51 -3.04
N VAL A 278 -0.53 7.67 -3.40
CA VAL A 278 -1.98 7.96 -3.23
C VAL A 278 -2.45 7.75 -1.80
N ASN A 279 -1.95 6.74 -1.11
CA ASN A 279 -2.34 6.39 0.27
C ASN A 279 -2.18 7.55 1.27
N PRO A 280 -1.00 8.19 1.40
CA PRO A 280 -0.84 9.30 2.33
C PRO A 280 -1.71 10.51 1.96
N CYS A 281 -1.97 10.76 0.67
CA CYS A 281 -2.94 11.78 0.24
C CYS A 281 -4.34 11.48 0.78
N ILE A 282 -4.81 10.23 0.68
CA ILE A 282 -6.11 9.82 1.21
C ILE A 282 -6.14 9.97 2.74
N PHE A 283 -5.10 9.54 3.44
CA PHE A 283 -5.02 9.66 4.90
C PHE A 283 -5.03 11.12 5.35
N LEU A 284 -4.14 11.95 4.80
CA LEU A 284 -4.05 13.37 5.11
C LEU A 284 -5.28 14.15 4.66
N TRP A 285 -6.04 13.71 3.67
CA TRP A 285 -7.27 14.37 3.28
C TRP A 285 -8.44 14.01 4.21
N ARG A 286 -8.61 12.72 4.53
CA ARG A 286 -9.83 12.20 5.15
C ARG A 286 -9.73 11.91 6.64
N MET A 287 -8.54 11.70 7.20
CA MET A 287 -8.34 11.45 8.63
C MET A 287 -8.08 12.77 9.36
N GLN A 288 -9.14 13.35 9.93
CA GLN A 288 -9.08 14.67 10.57
C GLN A 288 -8.05 14.75 11.70
N ASP A 289 -8.01 13.74 12.59
CA ASP A 289 -7.04 13.65 13.68
C ASP A 289 -5.59 13.71 13.16
N LEU A 290 -5.27 12.94 12.11
CA LEU A 290 -3.92 12.94 11.52
C LEU A 290 -3.62 14.24 10.78
N ARG A 291 -4.57 14.72 9.98
CA ARG A 291 -4.43 15.94 9.17
C ARG A 291 -4.19 17.17 10.02
N GLN A 292 -4.92 17.32 11.12
CA GLN A 292 -4.82 18.50 11.95
C GLN A 292 -3.46 18.56 12.66
N GLU A 293 -3.00 17.42 13.18
CA GLU A 293 -1.68 17.33 13.80
C GLU A 293 -0.55 17.54 12.79
N ALA A 294 -0.65 16.98 11.59
CA ALA A 294 0.32 17.23 10.53
C ALA A 294 0.41 18.72 10.17
N LYS A 295 -0.73 19.42 10.05
CA LYS A 295 -0.78 20.87 9.83
C LYS A 295 -0.15 21.66 10.96
N ASN A 296 -0.41 21.28 12.21
CA ASN A 296 0.16 21.95 13.38
C ASN A 296 1.69 21.82 13.41
N ILE A 297 2.21 20.63 13.10
CA ILE A 297 3.66 20.37 13.00
C ILE A 297 4.28 21.23 11.89
N LEU A 298 3.71 21.23 10.69
CA LEU A 298 4.22 22.03 9.57
C LEU A 298 4.24 23.52 9.89
N LYS A 299 3.17 24.06 10.49
CA LYS A 299 3.13 25.45 10.95
C LYS A 299 4.22 25.75 11.98
N GLY A 300 4.47 24.83 12.90
CA GLY A 300 5.53 24.97 13.90
C GLY A 300 6.94 24.97 13.30
N LEU A 301 7.18 24.18 12.26
CA LEU A 301 8.45 24.15 11.53
C LEU A 301 8.70 25.44 10.75
N LEU A 302 7.68 25.94 10.05
CA LEU A 302 7.78 27.21 9.30
C LEU A 302 8.13 28.39 10.22
N LYS A 303 7.46 28.49 11.38
CA LYS A 303 7.75 29.54 12.37
C LYS A 303 9.16 29.47 12.97
N ARG A 304 9.77 28.28 13.02
CA ARG A 304 11.15 28.10 13.52
C ARG A 304 12.21 28.37 12.46
N GLY A 305 11.85 28.30 11.17
CA GLY A 305 12.75 28.67 10.07
C GLY A 305 12.82 30.18 9.83
N GLU A 306 11.88 30.94 10.40
CA GLU A 306 11.81 32.41 10.33
C GLU A 306 12.54 33.11 11.49
N THR A 307 13.04 32.36 12.48
CA THR A 307 13.81 32.83 13.65
C THR A 307 15.25 32.36 13.58
#